data_AF-A0A9W9DAV5-F1
#
_entry.id   AF-A0A9W9DAV5-F1
#
_cell.length_a   1.000
_cell.length_b   1.000
_cell.length_c   1.000
_cell.angle_alpha   90.00
_cell.angle_beta   90.00
_cell.angle_gamma   90.00
#
_symmetry.space_group_name_H-M   'P 1'
#
loop_
_entity.id
_entity.type
_entity.pdbx_description
1 polymer ?
#
loop_
_entity_poly.entity_id
_entity_poly.type
_entity_poly.pdbx_seq_one_letter_code
_entity_poly.pdbx_strand_id
1 'polypeptide(L)'
;MSTTAPAASKLPQAPWKQLFNKHLGEMKPPQFVLGTLDKAPEGAPVEYVPRVRYCIFRGFWAELPENKHNDAERNPELYHSDCPTFTTDVRMEKVGQIFKTSAGHAESNDQVQGSGGGGPVEAVWWVEGETQTQWRVAGKAYVIADDIEGSEESSGVRTVKSEVGKRMRALKEGGENDWSWQRELTGFFGNQSPAIKGSFKNPPPGQPVTAPFDKERLQLGSKADNLHDEVARKNFRLVVIVPDVVEQTDLSDPEKARRFRYTWDGETARHNAGWRTEELWP
;
A
#
# COMPACT_ATOMS: atom_id res chain seq x y z
N MET A 1 16.64 10.71 -18.86
CA MET A 1 16.14 11.86 -18.08
C MET A 1 14.82 12.34 -18.69
N SER A 2 13.71 11.69 -18.34
CA SER A 2 12.36 12.18 -18.66
C SER A 2 11.49 11.91 -17.45
N THR A 3 11.62 12.79 -16.46
CA THR A 3 10.80 12.86 -15.26
C THR A 3 9.49 13.56 -15.62
N THR A 4 8.55 12.84 -16.24
CA THR A 4 7.16 13.32 -16.32
C THR A 4 6.32 12.65 -15.25
N ALA A 5 6.76 12.79 -14.00
CA ALA A 5 5.84 12.65 -12.88
C ALA A 5 4.82 13.80 -13.00
N PRO A 6 3.50 13.53 -12.91
CA PRO A 6 2.50 14.58 -12.85
C PRO A 6 2.84 15.54 -11.72
N ALA A 7 2.53 16.83 -11.89
CA ALA A 7 2.75 17.82 -10.84
C ALA A 7 2.04 17.37 -9.55
N ALA A 8 2.79 17.34 -8.44
CA ALA A 8 2.25 16.99 -7.14
C ALA A 8 1.06 17.90 -6.80
N SER A 9 0.05 17.33 -6.14
CA SER A 9 -1.16 18.04 -5.78
C SER A 9 -0.86 19.13 -4.75
N LYS A 10 -1.33 20.36 -4.99
CA LYS A 10 -1.31 21.44 -3.98
C LYS A 10 -2.49 21.36 -2.99
N LEU A 11 -3.27 20.28 -3.04
CA LEU A 11 -4.43 20.12 -2.17
C LEU A 11 -3.99 19.92 -0.70
N PRO A 12 -4.77 20.37 0.29
CA PRO A 12 -4.52 20.07 1.70
C PRO A 12 -4.59 18.57 2.02
N GLN A 13 -4.31 18.21 3.28
CA GLN A 13 -4.53 16.86 3.79
C GLN A 13 -6.01 16.46 3.71
N ALA A 14 -6.31 15.19 3.42
CA ALA A 14 -7.69 14.71 3.45
C ALA A 14 -8.35 14.91 4.83
N PRO A 15 -9.64 15.28 4.88
CA PRO A 15 -10.34 15.61 6.13
C PRO A 15 -10.43 14.44 7.11
N TRP A 16 -10.36 13.19 6.62
CA TRP A 16 -10.44 11.98 7.43
C TRP A 16 -9.09 11.52 7.98
N LYS A 17 -7.96 11.96 7.40
CA LYS A 17 -6.65 11.36 7.66
C LYS A 17 -6.18 11.54 9.09
N GLN A 18 -6.34 12.73 9.67
CA GLN A 18 -5.86 13.00 11.03
C GLN A 18 -6.55 12.09 12.05
N LEU A 19 -7.89 11.95 11.95
CA LEU A 19 -8.67 11.09 12.84
C LEU A 19 -8.34 9.62 12.60
N PHE A 20 -8.25 9.20 11.33
CA PHE A 20 -7.86 7.85 10.98
C PHE A 20 -6.50 7.49 11.59
N ASN A 21 -5.48 8.35 11.43
CA ASN A 21 -4.14 8.11 11.97
C ASN A 21 -4.14 8.08 13.51
N LYS A 22 -4.94 8.91 14.18
CA LYS A 22 -5.13 8.86 15.63
C LYS A 22 -5.66 7.47 16.04
N HIS A 23 -6.72 6.98 15.40
CA HIS A 23 -7.33 5.69 15.72
C HIS A 23 -6.37 4.52 15.43
N LEU A 24 -5.60 4.58 14.33
CA LEU A 24 -4.56 3.58 14.05
C LEU A 24 -3.48 3.50 15.14
N GLY A 25 -3.17 4.63 15.80
CA GLY A 25 -2.22 4.69 16.91
C GLY A 25 -2.65 3.92 18.16
N GLU A 26 -3.94 3.61 18.29
CA GLU A 26 -4.49 2.82 19.39
C GLU A 26 -4.37 1.31 19.14
N MET A 27 -4.12 0.90 17.88
CA MET A 27 -3.99 -0.50 17.47
C MET A 27 -2.55 -1.01 17.64
N LYS A 28 -2.37 -2.21 18.21
CA LYS A 28 -1.05 -2.81 18.45
C LYS A 28 -0.99 -4.30 18.06
N PRO A 29 -0.50 -4.64 16.85
CA PRO A 29 -0.13 -3.75 15.73
C PRO A 29 -1.37 -3.23 14.97
N PRO A 30 -1.22 -2.20 14.11
CA PRO A 30 -2.31 -1.68 13.28
C PRO A 30 -2.63 -2.63 12.11
N GLN A 31 -3.30 -3.73 12.43
CA GLN A 31 -3.72 -4.75 11.47
C GLN A 31 -5.01 -4.33 10.75
N PHE A 32 -5.17 -4.81 9.52
CA PHE A 32 -6.40 -4.61 8.75
C PHE A 32 -6.69 -5.80 7.86
N VAL A 33 -7.95 -5.94 7.46
CA VAL A 33 -8.36 -6.93 6.47
C VAL A 33 -8.25 -6.29 5.08
N LEU A 34 -7.51 -6.92 4.18
CA LEU A 34 -7.42 -6.53 2.77
C LEU A 34 -8.29 -7.43 1.90
N GLY A 35 -9.34 -6.87 1.32
CA GLY A 35 -10.11 -7.43 0.22
C GLY A 35 -9.45 -7.18 -1.13
N THR A 36 -9.31 -8.22 -1.93
CA THR A 36 -8.93 -8.18 -3.36
C THR A 36 -9.89 -9.04 -4.17
N LEU A 37 -9.82 -8.91 -5.49
CA LEU A 37 -10.54 -9.77 -6.43
C LEU A 37 -9.56 -10.74 -7.10
N ASP A 38 -10.04 -11.95 -7.38
CA ASP A 38 -9.34 -12.92 -8.22
C ASP A 38 -10.26 -13.39 -9.34
N LYS A 39 -9.70 -13.79 -10.47
CA LYS A 39 -10.49 -14.36 -11.57
C LYS A 39 -11.14 -15.64 -11.05
N ALA A 40 -12.45 -15.75 -11.26
CA ALA A 40 -13.16 -16.93 -10.85
C ALA A 40 -12.67 -18.17 -11.64
N PRO A 41 -12.70 -19.37 -11.03
CA PRO A 41 -12.40 -20.61 -11.75
C PRO A 41 -13.30 -20.80 -12.98
N GLU A 42 -12.82 -21.55 -13.96
CA GLU A 42 -13.63 -21.90 -15.12
C GLU A 42 -14.94 -22.60 -14.70
N GLY A 43 -16.06 -22.17 -15.29
CA GLY A 43 -17.40 -22.66 -14.94
C GLY A 43 -18.06 -21.97 -13.73
N ALA A 44 -17.41 -20.99 -13.09
CA ALA A 44 -18.04 -20.20 -12.03
C ALA A 44 -19.16 -19.29 -12.57
N PRO A 45 -20.21 -18.99 -11.78
CA PRO A 45 -21.33 -18.15 -12.20
C PRO A 45 -21.01 -16.65 -12.26
N VAL A 46 -19.82 -16.25 -11.81
CA VAL A 46 -19.35 -14.86 -11.74
C VAL A 46 -17.94 -14.76 -12.29
N GLU A 47 -17.55 -13.59 -12.79
CA GLU A 47 -16.20 -13.39 -13.36
C GLU A 47 -15.10 -13.29 -12.29
N TYR A 48 -15.43 -12.75 -11.11
CA TYR A 48 -14.49 -12.55 -10.02
C TYR A 48 -14.99 -13.14 -8.71
N VAL A 49 -14.05 -13.59 -7.89
CA VAL A 49 -14.29 -14.05 -6.51
C VAL A 49 -13.51 -13.19 -5.53
N PRO A 50 -14.11 -12.80 -4.40
CA PRO A 50 -13.39 -12.03 -3.39
C PRO A 50 -12.37 -12.90 -2.66
N ARG A 51 -11.29 -12.26 -2.22
CA ARG A 51 -10.24 -12.85 -1.39
C ARG A 51 -9.91 -11.88 -0.27
N VAL A 52 -9.77 -12.42 0.94
CA VAL A 52 -9.51 -11.63 2.15
C VAL A 52 -8.35 -12.21 2.94
N ARG A 53 -7.60 -11.34 3.62
CA ARG A 53 -6.52 -11.71 4.55
C ARG A 53 -6.16 -10.52 5.43
N TYR A 54 -5.49 -10.77 6.54
CA TYR A 54 -4.90 -9.71 7.35
C TYR A 54 -3.59 -9.19 6.74
N CYS A 55 -3.38 -7.88 6.87
CA CYS A 55 -2.18 -7.14 6.55
C CYS A 55 -1.85 -6.19 7.72
N ILE A 56 -0.66 -5.58 7.70
CA ILE A 56 -0.24 -4.61 8.71
C ILE A 56 -0.01 -3.27 8.01
N PHE A 57 -0.64 -2.20 8.52
CA PHE A 57 -0.40 -0.84 8.07
C PHE A 57 1.04 -0.42 8.42
N ARG A 58 1.77 0.14 7.44
CA ARG A 58 3.19 0.50 7.57
C ARG A 58 3.45 2.00 7.54
N GLY A 59 2.41 2.82 7.53
CA GLY A 59 2.50 4.27 7.38
C GLY A 59 1.87 4.74 6.07
N PHE A 60 1.83 6.05 5.88
CA PHE A 60 1.41 6.66 4.62
C PHE A 60 2.61 6.79 3.67
N TRP A 61 2.36 6.70 2.37
CA TRP A 61 3.40 6.86 1.36
C TRP A 61 4.01 8.27 1.43
N ALA A 62 5.34 8.37 1.32
CA ALA A 62 6.15 9.58 1.54
C ALA A 62 6.15 10.12 2.99
N GLU A 63 5.60 9.35 3.94
CA GLU A 63 5.52 9.72 5.37
C GLU A 63 6.04 8.58 6.25
N LEU A 64 7.12 7.93 5.80
CA LEU A 64 7.76 6.87 6.57
C LEU A 64 8.05 7.34 8.01
N PRO A 65 7.46 6.71 9.05
CA PRO A 65 7.68 7.13 10.43
C PRO A 65 9.15 7.02 10.84
N GLU A 66 9.58 7.91 11.74
CA GLU A 66 10.93 7.87 12.26
C GLU A 66 11.18 6.57 13.04
N ASN A 67 12.33 5.95 12.79
CA ASN A 67 12.76 4.77 13.52
C ASN A 67 14.28 4.79 13.69
N LYS A 68 14.74 4.90 14.93
CA LYS A 68 16.17 4.91 15.30
C LYS A 68 16.93 3.63 14.92
N HIS A 69 16.22 2.56 14.60
CA HIS A 69 16.79 1.28 14.18
C HIS A 69 16.84 1.11 12.65
N ASN A 70 16.34 2.09 11.89
CA ASN A 70 16.40 2.11 10.45
C ASN A 70 17.61 2.94 10.00
N ASP A 71 18.60 2.27 9.41
CA ASP A 71 19.84 2.85 8.92
C ASP A 71 19.76 3.30 7.44
N ALA A 72 18.60 3.14 6.80
CA ALA A 72 18.39 3.60 5.44
C ALA A 72 18.45 5.13 5.34
N GLU A 73 19.10 5.63 4.28
CA GLU A 73 19.01 7.04 3.91
C GLU A 73 17.54 7.41 3.71
N ARG A 74 17.08 8.50 4.36
CA ARG A 74 15.69 8.97 4.25
C ARG A 74 15.57 10.04 3.19
N ASN A 75 14.44 10.06 2.50
CA ASN A 75 14.09 11.19 1.67
C ASN A 75 13.97 12.46 2.54
N PRO A 76 14.37 13.63 2.02
CA PRO A 76 13.95 14.88 2.63
C PRO A 76 12.42 14.96 2.67
N GLU A 77 11.88 15.64 3.68
CA GLU A 77 10.44 15.81 3.84
C GLU A 77 9.91 16.82 2.80
N LEU A 78 9.65 16.30 1.60
CA LEU A 78 9.19 17.08 0.44
C LEU A 78 7.74 16.79 0.08
N TYR A 79 7.28 15.58 0.35
CA TYR A 79 5.96 15.12 -0.02
C TYR A 79 5.25 14.44 1.14
N HIS A 80 3.94 14.62 1.22
CA HIS A 80 3.03 13.82 2.03
C HIS A 80 1.96 13.18 1.13
N SER A 81 1.29 12.13 1.57
CA SER A 81 0.13 11.56 0.86
C SER A 81 -0.91 11.01 1.82
N ASP A 82 -2.14 10.81 1.36
CA ASP A 82 -3.16 10.11 2.16
C ASP A 82 -3.20 8.60 1.87
N CYS A 83 -2.17 8.07 1.19
CA CYS A 83 -2.17 6.70 0.68
C CYS A 83 -1.61 5.72 1.71
N PRO A 84 -2.42 4.82 2.31
CA PRO A 84 -1.93 3.82 3.26
C PRO A 84 -1.00 2.82 2.58
N THR A 85 0.00 2.33 3.30
CA THR A 85 0.94 1.33 2.78
C THR A 85 0.94 0.05 3.61
N PHE A 86 1.31 -1.06 2.95
CA PHE A 86 1.66 -2.31 3.61
C PHE A 86 2.76 -3.03 2.82
N THR A 87 3.45 -3.97 3.47
CA THR A 87 4.50 -4.77 2.83
C THR A 87 4.02 -6.20 2.57
N THR A 88 4.46 -6.80 1.48
CA THR A 88 4.10 -8.18 1.10
C THR A 88 5.23 -8.84 0.34
N ASP A 89 5.17 -10.16 0.23
CA ASP A 89 6.05 -10.94 -0.65
C ASP A 89 5.42 -11.02 -2.05
N VAL A 90 6.24 -10.84 -3.10
CA VAL A 90 5.81 -10.93 -4.52
C VAL A 90 5.12 -12.25 -4.85
N ARG A 91 5.49 -13.32 -4.15
CA ARG A 91 4.96 -14.68 -4.36
C ARG A 91 3.58 -14.89 -3.74
N MET A 92 3.07 -13.95 -2.95
CA MET A 92 1.73 -14.07 -2.39
C MET A 92 0.65 -13.77 -3.44
N GLU A 93 -0.43 -14.54 -3.42
CA GLU A 93 -1.55 -14.43 -4.37
C GLU A 93 -2.07 -13.00 -4.55
N LYS A 94 -2.11 -12.20 -3.47
CA LYS A 94 -2.61 -10.82 -3.50
C LYS A 94 -1.85 -9.93 -4.49
N VAL A 95 -0.57 -10.18 -4.73
CA VAL A 95 0.22 -9.42 -5.72
C VAL A 95 -0.31 -9.74 -7.11
N GLY A 96 -0.41 -11.01 -7.47
CA GLY A 96 -1.02 -11.43 -8.73
C GLY A 96 -2.45 -10.89 -8.91
N GLN A 97 -3.26 -10.91 -7.86
CA GLN A 97 -4.63 -10.38 -7.86
C GLN A 97 -4.67 -8.87 -8.17
N ILE A 98 -3.80 -8.06 -7.55
CA ILE A 98 -3.69 -6.61 -7.81
C ILE A 98 -3.29 -6.31 -9.26
N PHE A 99 -2.46 -7.15 -9.88
CA PHE A 99 -2.03 -6.97 -11.27
C PHE A 99 -3.05 -7.50 -12.30
N LYS A 100 -3.65 -8.66 -12.04
CA LYS A 100 -4.61 -9.30 -12.96
C LYS A 100 -5.92 -8.52 -13.09
N THR A 101 -6.31 -7.82 -12.02
CA THR A 101 -7.55 -7.04 -11.96
C THR A 101 -7.35 -5.55 -12.25
N SER A 102 -6.13 -5.14 -12.64
CA SER A 102 -5.88 -3.77 -13.10
C SER A 102 -6.30 -3.60 -14.55
N ALA A 103 -6.45 -2.35 -15.01
CA ALA A 103 -6.82 -2.06 -16.41
C ALA A 103 -5.83 -2.62 -17.46
N GLY A 104 -4.57 -2.86 -17.07
CA GLY A 104 -3.56 -3.47 -17.93
C GLY A 104 -3.57 -5.00 -17.96
N HIS A 105 -4.33 -5.65 -17.06
CA HIS A 105 -4.50 -7.10 -16.91
C HIS A 105 -3.22 -7.92 -17.14
N ALA A 106 -2.39 -8.10 -16.10
CA ALA A 106 -1.23 -8.98 -16.24
C ALA A 106 -1.65 -10.41 -16.58
N GLU A 107 -1.16 -10.95 -17.69
CA GLU A 107 -1.48 -12.28 -18.20
C GLU A 107 -0.43 -13.34 -17.82
N SER A 108 0.76 -12.91 -17.41
CA SER A 108 1.86 -13.80 -17.02
C SER A 108 2.44 -13.48 -15.64
N ASN A 109 3.12 -14.47 -15.03
CA ASN A 109 3.81 -14.30 -13.76
C ASN A 109 5.03 -13.35 -13.87
N ASP A 110 5.61 -13.19 -15.06
CA ASP A 110 6.75 -12.30 -15.28
C ASP A 110 6.31 -10.83 -15.17
N GLN A 111 5.09 -10.52 -15.62
CA GLN A 111 4.51 -9.17 -15.55
C GLN A 111 4.19 -8.71 -14.13
N VAL A 112 4.13 -9.62 -13.14
CA VAL A 112 3.85 -9.28 -11.74
C VAL A 112 5.12 -9.17 -10.88
N GLN A 113 6.30 -9.35 -11.47
CA GLN A 113 7.56 -9.29 -10.73
C GLN A 113 8.00 -7.86 -10.40
N GLY A 114 7.70 -6.89 -11.26
CA GLY A 114 8.14 -5.49 -11.11
C GLY A 114 7.12 -4.60 -10.41
N SER A 115 7.31 -3.29 -10.59
CA SER A 115 6.38 -2.26 -10.14
C SER A 115 5.18 -2.17 -11.09
N GLY A 116 3.98 -1.93 -10.56
CA GLY A 116 2.76 -1.90 -11.35
C GLY A 116 1.49 -2.08 -10.54
N GLY A 117 0.51 -2.80 -11.08
CA GLY A 117 -0.78 -3.07 -10.44
C GLY A 117 -1.87 -2.09 -10.87
N GLY A 118 -2.66 -1.63 -9.92
CA GLY A 118 -3.83 -0.77 -10.13
C GLY A 118 -5.18 -1.49 -10.02
N GLY A 119 -5.18 -2.74 -9.55
CA GLY A 119 -6.42 -3.49 -9.28
C GLY A 119 -7.18 -2.94 -8.06
N PRO A 120 -8.52 -3.12 -8.04
CA PRO A 120 -9.37 -2.62 -6.96
C PRO A 120 -9.14 -3.40 -5.66
N VAL A 121 -9.14 -2.67 -4.54
CA VAL A 121 -9.03 -3.22 -3.19
C VAL A 121 -9.98 -2.50 -2.24
N GLU A 122 -10.34 -3.18 -1.15
CA GLU A 122 -10.94 -2.56 0.02
C GLU A 122 -10.16 -3.00 1.27
N ALA A 123 -9.70 -2.05 2.06
CA ALA A 123 -9.01 -2.29 3.31
C ALA A 123 -9.90 -1.90 4.50
N VAL A 124 -10.02 -2.75 5.51
CA VAL A 124 -10.91 -2.56 6.65
C VAL A 124 -10.15 -2.66 7.97
N TRP A 125 -10.23 -1.61 8.78
CA TRP A 125 -9.73 -1.57 10.15
C TRP A 125 -10.92 -1.53 11.11
N TRP A 126 -10.83 -2.32 12.18
CA TRP A 126 -11.73 -2.22 13.32
C TRP A 126 -10.90 -1.75 14.53
N VAL A 127 -11.25 -0.58 15.07
CA VAL A 127 -10.56 -0.01 16.23
C VAL A 127 -11.43 -0.25 17.45
N GLU A 128 -10.97 -1.20 18.28
CA GLU A 128 -11.63 -1.67 19.50
C GLU A 128 -11.51 -0.67 20.65
N GLY A 129 -12.05 -1.02 21.82
CA GLY A 129 -11.98 -0.21 23.03
C GLY A 129 -13.05 0.87 23.06
N GLU A 130 -12.68 2.07 23.50
CA GLU A 130 -13.58 3.22 23.58
C GLU A 130 -13.86 3.84 22.20
N THR A 131 -12.95 3.67 21.24
CA THR A 131 -13.07 4.27 19.91
C THR A 131 -14.16 3.63 19.06
N GLN A 132 -14.39 2.31 19.20
CA GLN A 132 -15.44 1.52 18.50
C GLN A 132 -15.73 1.99 17.07
N THR A 133 -14.68 2.20 16.28
CA THR A 133 -14.80 2.80 14.94
C THR A 133 -14.29 1.83 13.89
N GLN A 134 -15.09 1.60 12.84
CA GLN A 134 -14.63 0.91 11.64
C GLN A 134 -14.19 1.93 10.59
N TRP A 135 -13.02 1.70 10.00
CA TRP A 135 -12.56 2.42 8.82
C TRP A 135 -12.53 1.47 7.63
N ARG A 136 -13.14 1.88 6.51
CA ARG A 136 -13.04 1.18 5.21
C ARG A 136 -12.38 2.12 4.21
N VAL A 137 -11.37 1.63 3.51
CA VAL A 137 -10.66 2.38 2.46
C VAL A 137 -10.76 1.57 1.17
N ALA A 138 -11.60 2.02 0.25
CA ALA A 138 -11.74 1.45 -1.07
C ALA A 138 -10.97 2.28 -2.10
N GLY A 139 -10.32 1.61 -3.05
CA GLY A 139 -9.56 2.29 -4.10
C GLY A 139 -8.72 1.31 -4.90
N LYS A 140 -7.56 1.76 -5.37
CA LYS A 140 -6.64 0.96 -6.20
C LYS A 140 -5.32 0.71 -5.47
N ALA A 141 -4.79 -0.49 -5.60
CA ALA A 141 -3.48 -0.82 -5.02
C ALA A 141 -2.39 -0.85 -6.09
N TYR A 142 -1.24 -0.24 -5.77
CA TYR A 142 -0.06 -0.19 -6.62
C TYR A 142 1.12 -0.84 -5.91
N VAL A 143 1.84 -1.69 -6.62
CA VAL A 143 2.99 -2.43 -6.12
C VAL A 143 4.26 -1.72 -6.56
N ILE A 144 5.16 -1.49 -5.60
CA ILE A 144 6.49 -0.89 -5.81
C ILE A 144 7.53 -1.98 -5.53
N ALA A 145 8.44 -2.15 -6.49
CA ALA A 145 9.54 -3.10 -6.46
C ALA A 145 10.86 -2.38 -6.81
N ASP A 146 11.97 -3.14 -6.82
CA ASP A 146 13.33 -2.60 -7.06
C ASP A 146 13.54 -1.99 -8.46
N ASP A 147 12.63 -2.22 -9.41
CA ASP A 147 12.67 -1.64 -10.75
C ASP A 147 12.14 -0.19 -10.82
N ILE A 148 11.62 0.38 -9.72
CA ILE A 148 10.94 1.69 -9.70
C ILE A 148 11.81 2.85 -10.22
N GLU A 149 13.13 2.74 -10.09
CA GLU A 149 14.13 3.69 -10.62
C GLU A 149 15.26 2.96 -11.37
N GLY A 150 14.88 2.17 -12.40
CA GLY A 150 15.82 1.52 -13.31
C GLY A 150 16.24 2.38 -14.52
N SER A 151 17.16 1.85 -15.34
CA SER A 151 17.65 2.50 -16.56
C SER A 151 16.59 2.62 -17.66
N GLU A 152 15.66 1.67 -17.72
CA GLU A 152 14.51 1.68 -18.62
C GLU A 152 13.23 1.59 -17.79
N GLU A 153 12.32 2.55 -17.98
CA GLU A 153 11.04 2.53 -17.27
C GLU A 153 10.06 1.59 -17.97
N SER A 154 9.58 0.58 -17.24
CA SER A 154 8.48 -0.26 -17.69
C SER A 154 7.16 0.52 -17.73
N SER A 155 6.15 0.00 -18.44
CA SER A 155 4.79 0.57 -18.38
C SER A 155 4.21 0.55 -16.96
N GLY A 156 4.55 -0.48 -16.17
CA GLY A 156 4.17 -0.60 -14.76
C GLY A 156 4.78 0.51 -13.90
N VAL A 157 6.08 0.78 -14.05
CA VAL A 157 6.77 1.90 -13.37
C VAL A 157 6.11 3.23 -13.70
N ARG A 158 5.85 3.52 -14.98
CA ARG A 158 5.16 4.75 -15.40
C ARG A 158 3.77 4.87 -14.77
N THR A 159 3.03 3.77 -14.71
CA THR A 159 1.69 3.72 -14.11
C THR A 159 1.75 4.05 -12.61
N VAL A 160 2.67 3.41 -11.87
CA VAL A 160 2.86 3.67 -10.44
C VAL A 160 3.22 5.14 -10.20
N LYS A 161 4.25 5.65 -10.88
CA LYS A 161 4.69 7.04 -10.72
C LYS A 161 3.59 8.05 -11.06
N SER A 162 2.79 7.77 -12.08
CA SER A 162 1.66 8.62 -12.47
C SER A 162 0.54 8.59 -11.43
N GLU A 163 0.03 7.40 -11.10
CA GLU A 163 -1.20 7.27 -10.29
C GLU A 163 -0.94 7.55 -8.80
N VAL A 164 0.18 7.07 -8.25
CA VAL A 164 0.56 7.38 -6.88
C VAL A 164 1.08 8.82 -6.77
N GLY A 165 1.85 9.30 -7.76
CA GLY A 165 2.40 10.66 -7.78
C GLY A 165 1.32 11.75 -7.77
N LYS A 166 0.20 11.56 -8.48
CA LYS A 166 -0.97 12.46 -8.44
C LYS A 166 -1.57 12.62 -7.04
N ARG A 167 -1.33 11.66 -6.14
CA ARG A 167 -1.85 11.65 -4.77
C ARG A 167 -0.82 12.13 -3.75
N MET A 168 0.41 12.41 -4.18
CA MET A 168 1.42 13.07 -3.38
C MET A 168 1.19 14.58 -3.38
N ARG A 169 1.42 15.20 -2.22
CA ARG A 169 1.33 16.65 -2.00
C ARG A 169 2.69 17.22 -1.70
N ALA A 170 3.08 18.26 -2.44
CA ALA A 170 4.31 18.98 -2.15
C ALA A 170 4.14 19.85 -0.89
N LEU A 171 5.12 19.79 0.02
CA LEU A 171 5.14 20.60 1.24
C LEU A 171 5.83 21.95 1.04
N LYS A 172 6.75 22.01 0.09
CA LYS A 172 7.46 23.22 -0.33
C LYS A 172 7.74 23.15 -1.83
N GLU A 173 7.94 24.31 -2.44
CA GLU A 173 8.37 24.41 -3.83
C GLU A 173 9.88 24.16 -3.93
N GLY A 174 10.31 23.37 -4.92
CA GLY A 174 11.72 23.05 -5.14
C GLY A 174 12.23 21.84 -4.34
N GLY A 175 13.30 21.23 -4.86
CA GLY A 175 13.93 20.05 -4.27
C GLY A 175 13.35 18.72 -4.79
N GLU A 176 12.45 18.74 -5.76
CA GLU A 176 11.79 17.55 -6.30
C GLU A 176 12.78 16.51 -6.81
N ASN A 177 13.92 16.96 -7.34
CA ASN A 177 15.02 16.10 -7.81
C ASN A 177 15.78 15.40 -6.67
N ASP A 178 15.63 15.86 -5.43
CA ASP A 178 16.27 15.26 -4.25
C ASP A 178 15.44 14.11 -3.67
N TRP A 179 14.19 13.94 -4.10
CA TRP A 179 13.32 12.86 -3.67
C TRP A 179 13.46 11.63 -4.59
N SER A 180 13.55 10.44 -3.99
CA SER A 180 13.73 9.16 -4.72
C SER A 180 12.70 8.13 -4.28
N TRP A 181 12.06 7.48 -5.26
CA TRP A 181 11.17 6.35 -5.04
C TRP A 181 11.93 5.15 -4.46
N GLN A 182 13.15 4.88 -4.95
CA GLN A 182 13.97 3.77 -4.47
C GLN A 182 14.44 3.99 -3.03
N ARG A 183 14.76 5.23 -2.67
CA ARG A 183 15.10 5.61 -1.29
C ARG A 183 13.90 5.38 -0.37
N GLU A 184 12.70 5.77 -0.79
CA GLU A 184 11.47 5.53 -0.01
C GLU A 184 11.22 4.03 0.19
N LEU A 185 11.28 3.23 -0.90
CA LEU A 185 11.14 1.78 -0.86
C LEU A 185 12.14 1.14 0.11
N THR A 186 13.40 1.59 0.07
CA THR A 186 14.46 1.10 0.94
C THR A 186 14.26 1.51 2.39
N GLY A 187 13.76 2.73 2.63
CA GLY A 187 13.32 3.16 3.95
C GLY A 187 12.25 2.23 4.53
N PHE A 188 11.21 1.87 3.76
CA PHE A 188 10.17 0.94 4.21
C PHE A 188 10.68 -0.46 4.51
N PHE A 189 11.64 -0.97 3.72
CA PHE A 189 12.30 -2.25 3.97
C PHE A 189 13.14 -2.20 5.27
N GLY A 190 13.97 -1.16 5.42
CA GLY A 190 14.81 -0.95 6.60
C GLY A 190 14.02 -0.72 7.88
N ASN A 191 12.79 -0.19 7.77
CA ASN A 191 11.90 0.03 8.91
C ASN A 191 11.31 -1.26 9.50
N GLN A 192 11.51 -2.41 8.85
CA GLN A 192 11.07 -3.72 9.36
C GLN A 192 12.09 -4.31 10.33
N SER A 193 11.63 -5.08 11.32
CA SER A 193 12.53 -5.83 12.19
C SER A 193 13.34 -6.88 11.40
N PRO A 194 14.53 -7.30 11.86
CA PRO A 194 15.34 -8.31 11.17
C PRO A 194 14.60 -9.62 10.89
N ALA A 195 13.67 -10.03 11.78
CA ALA A 195 12.84 -11.20 11.58
C ALA A 195 11.81 -11.01 10.45
N ILE A 196 11.19 -9.82 10.35
CA ILE A 196 10.27 -9.52 9.26
C ILE A 196 11.03 -9.42 7.93
N LYS A 197 12.18 -8.75 7.90
CA LYS A 197 13.05 -8.73 6.71
C LYS A 197 13.45 -10.15 6.28
N GLY A 198 13.80 -10.99 7.25
CA GLY A 198 14.16 -12.39 6.99
C GLY A 198 13.00 -13.26 6.48
N SER A 199 11.74 -12.90 6.78
CA SER A 199 10.57 -13.66 6.32
C SER A 199 10.41 -13.71 4.79
N PHE A 200 10.95 -12.73 4.06
CA PHE A 200 11.01 -12.74 2.60
C PHE A 200 11.94 -13.84 2.04
N LYS A 201 12.72 -14.49 2.90
CA LYS A 201 13.54 -15.67 2.58
C LYS A 201 12.89 -16.97 2.99
N ASN A 202 11.63 -16.96 3.43
CA ASN A 202 10.90 -18.19 3.71
C ASN A 202 10.61 -18.97 2.41
N PRO A 203 10.30 -20.28 2.52
CA PRO A 203 9.72 -21.04 1.42
C PRO A 203 8.49 -20.33 0.83
N PRO A 204 8.18 -20.53 -0.47
CA PRO A 204 7.12 -19.79 -1.13
C PRO A 204 5.77 -19.87 -0.38
N PRO A 205 5.14 -18.72 -0.08
CA PRO A 205 3.92 -18.67 0.71
C PRO A 205 2.76 -19.35 -0.03
N GLY A 206 1.96 -20.14 0.68
CA GLY A 206 0.81 -20.86 0.12
C GLY A 206 1.16 -22.13 -0.67
N GLN A 207 2.44 -22.40 -0.92
CA GLN A 207 2.89 -23.63 -1.57
C GLN A 207 2.77 -24.83 -0.60
N PRO A 208 2.36 -26.04 -1.07
CA PRO A 208 2.33 -27.23 -0.23
C PRO A 208 3.69 -27.56 0.37
N VAL A 209 3.71 -28.01 1.63
CA VAL A 209 4.95 -28.33 2.37
C VAL A 209 5.76 -29.48 1.75
N THR A 210 5.12 -30.31 0.93
CA THR A 210 5.75 -31.42 0.20
C THR A 210 6.35 -31.00 -1.14
N ALA A 211 6.02 -29.80 -1.64
CA ALA A 211 6.50 -29.33 -2.93
C ALA A 211 7.95 -28.80 -2.82
N PRO A 212 8.80 -29.04 -3.82
CA PRO A 212 10.19 -28.60 -3.79
C PRO A 212 10.31 -27.07 -3.88
N PHE A 213 11.34 -26.53 -3.24
CA PHE A 213 11.77 -25.13 -3.34
C PHE A 213 13.29 -25.06 -3.18
N ASP A 214 13.88 -23.90 -3.47
CA ASP A 214 15.31 -23.65 -3.29
C ASP A 214 15.68 -23.62 -1.80
N LYS A 215 16.11 -24.76 -1.25
CA LYS A 215 16.49 -24.93 0.16
C LYS A 215 17.81 -24.26 0.52
N GLU A 216 18.63 -23.88 -0.46
CA GLU A 216 19.92 -23.23 -0.22
C GLU A 216 19.71 -21.75 0.06
N ARG A 217 18.77 -21.12 -0.65
CA ARG A 217 18.47 -19.69 -0.50
C ARG A 217 17.27 -19.39 0.39
N LEU A 218 16.34 -20.33 0.54
CA LEU A 218 15.10 -20.13 1.28
C LEU A 218 15.02 -21.06 2.50
N GLN A 219 14.75 -20.49 3.67
CA GLN A 219 14.58 -21.23 4.91
C GLN A 219 13.73 -20.45 5.92
N LEU A 220 12.93 -21.17 6.71
CA LEU A 220 12.16 -20.60 7.81
C LEU A 220 13.07 -20.05 8.90
N GLY A 221 12.62 -19.00 9.58
CA GLY A 221 13.32 -18.44 10.74
C GLY A 221 14.57 -17.63 10.39
N SER A 222 14.82 -17.38 9.10
CA SER A 222 15.88 -16.48 8.66
C SER A 222 15.72 -15.07 9.25
N LYS A 223 16.86 -14.39 9.44
CA LYS A 223 16.92 -12.95 9.69
C LYS A 223 17.66 -12.26 8.55
N ALA A 224 17.41 -10.97 8.36
CA ALA A 224 18.18 -10.12 7.46
C ALA A 224 18.47 -8.79 8.16
N ASP A 225 19.73 -8.55 8.49
CA ASP A 225 20.13 -7.37 9.26
C ASP A 225 20.45 -6.18 8.37
N ASN A 226 21.00 -6.40 7.17
CA ASN A 226 21.35 -5.33 6.23
C ASN A 226 20.17 -4.91 5.33
N LEU A 227 20.33 -3.78 4.62
CA LEU A 227 19.33 -3.21 3.70
C LEU A 227 19.33 -3.83 2.29
N HIS A 228 20.37 -4.61 1.96
CA HIS A 228 20.68 -5.06 0.59
C HIS A 228 20.71 -6.59 0.47
N ASP A 229 20.01 -7.30 1.36
CA ASP A 229 19.92 -8.76 1.33
C ASP A 229 19.23 -9.17 0.02
N GLU A 230 20.01 -9.73 -0.90
CA GLU A 230 19.59 -10.01 -2.28
C GLU A 230 18.31 -10.82 -2.34
N VAL A 231 18.20 -11.88 -1.52
CA VAL A 231 17.05 -12.79 -1.53
C VAL A 231 15.83 -12.10 -0.94
N ALA A 232 15.98 -11.40 0.18
CA ALA A 232 14.87 -10.68 0.80
C ALA A 232 14.35 -9.55 -0.10
N ARG A 233 15.25 -8.77 -0.70
CA ARG A 233 14.91 -7.66 -1.61
C ARG A 233 14.20 -8.14 -2.86
N LYS A 234 14.68 -9.24 -3.47
CA LYS A 234 14.04 -9.86 -4.64
C LYS A 234 12.55 -10.16 -4.40
N ASN A 235 12.19 -10.59 -3.18
CA ASN A 235 10.83 -10.96 -2.84
C ASN A 235 10.02 -9.83 -2.19
N PHE A 236 10.67 -8.81 -1.63
CA PHE A 236 10.02 -7.69 -0.95
C PHE A 236 9.22 -6.80 -1.89
N ARG A 237 7.96 -6.54 -1.56
CA ARG A 237 7.12 -5.56 -2.24
C ARG A 237 6.51 -4.60 -1.22
N LEU A 238 6.50 -3.32 -1.59
CA LEU A 238 5.70 -2.32 -0.91
C LEU A 238 4.44 -2.08 -1.73
N VAL A 239 3.29 -2.05 -1.06
CA VAL A 239 2.00 -1.78 -1.70
C VAL A 239 1.45 -0.48 -1.16
N VAL A 240 1.04 0.40 -2.08
CA VAL A 240 0.41 1.69 -1.79
C VAL A 240 -1.05 1.60 -2.22
N ILE A 241 -1.98 1.85 -1.30
CA ILE A 241 -3.41 1.95 -1.60
C ILE A 241 -3.71 3.42 -1.89
N VAL A 242 -4.16 3.71 -3.10
CA VAL A 242 -4.68 5.02 -3.51
C VAL A 242 -6.17 5.06 -3.19
N PRO A 243 -6.62 5.84 -2.20
CA PRO A 243 -8.03 5.86 -1.79
C PRO A 243 -8.90 6.63 -2.78
N ASP A 244 -10.01 6.01 -3.17
CA ASP A 244 -11.12 6.64 -3.91
C ASP A 244 -12.31 6.92 -2.98
N VAL A 245 -12.57 6.01 -2.04
CA VAL A 245 -13.60 6.17 -1.01
C VAL A 245 -13.03 5.77 0.34
N VAL A 246 -13.26 6.59 1.36
CA VAL A 246 -13.01 6.26 2.76
C VAL A 246 -14.32 6.34 3.52
N GLU A 247 -14.59 5.37 4.37
CA GLU A 247 -15.80 5.33 5.20
C GLU A 247 -15.40 5.14 6.66
N GLN A 248 -15.87 6.03 7.53
CA GLN A 248 -15.78 5.90 8.98
C GLN A 248 -17.16 5.49 9.49
N THR A 249 -17.29 4.36 10.17
CA THR A 249 -18.50 4.03 10.93
C THR A 249 -18.15 4.11 12.41
N ASP A 250 -18.63 5.15 13.09
CA ASP A 250 -18.43 5.39 14.51
C ASP A 250 -19.61 4.83 15.31
N LEU A 251 -19.32 3.83 16.15
CA LEU A 251 -20.27 3.14 17.00
C LEU A 251 -20.02 3.40 18.51
N SER A 252 -19.12 4.33 18.85
CA SER A 252 -18.72 4.62 20.23
C SER A 252 -19.88 5.05 21.15
N ASP A 253 -20.90 5.71 20.58
CA ASP A 253 -22.15 6.05 21.24
C ASP A 253 -23.33 5.47 20.44
N PRO A 254 -24.00 4.40 20.91
CA PRO A 254 -25.13 3.78 20.22
C PRO A 254 -26.30 4.73 19.93
N GLU A 255 -26.48 5.79 20.72
CA GLU A 255 -27.56 6.79 20.50
C GLU A 255 -27.18 7.81 19.40
N LYS A 256 -25.88 7.97 19.15
CA LYS A 256 -25.33 8.94 18.19
C LYS A 256 -24.52 8.29 17.08
N ALA A 257 -24.59 6.97 16.91
CA ALA A 257 -23.81 6.24 15.93
C ALA A 257 -24.02 6.82 14.52
N ARG A 258 -22.93 7.10 13.80
CA ARG A 258 -22.94 7.71 12.47
C ARG A 258 -21.92 7.07 11.56
N ARG A 259 -22.21 7.12 10.27
CA ARG A 259 -21.28 6.78 9.21
C ARG A 259 -20.93 8.03 8.42
N PHE A 260 -19.64 8.25 8.18
CA PHE A 260 -19.13 9.33 7.32
C PHE A 260 -18.47 8.72 6.10
N ARG A 261 -18.98 9.04 4.91
CA ARG A 261 -18.38 8.64 3.64
C ARG A 261 -17.66 9.82 3.02
N TYR A 262 -16.38 9.61 2.73
CA TYR A 262 -15.52 10.53 2.02
C TYR A 262 -15.27 9.96 0.62
N THR A 263 -15.68 10.68 -0.43
CA THR A 263 -15.46 10.28 -1.84
C THR A 263 -14.47 11.25 -2.50
N TRP A 264 -13.46 10.73 -3.18
CA TRP A 264 -12.51 11.54 -3.93
C TRP A 264 -13.15 12.01 -5.24
N ASP A 265 -13.51 13.30 -5.28
CA ASP A 265 -14.06 13.94 -6.49
C ASP A 265 -13.00 14.83 -7.19
N GLY A 266 -11.79 14.92 -6.63
CA GLY A 266 -10.65 15.62 -7.22
C GLY A 266 -10.89 17.11 -7.39
N GLU A 267 -10.91 17.61 -8.63
CA GLU A 267 -10.99 19.04 -8.89
C GLU A 267 -12.33 19.69 -8.52
N THR A 268 -13.42 18.92 -8.47
CA THR A 268 -14.73 19.47 -8.10
C THR A 268 -14.85 19.76 -6.60
N ALA A 269 -13.96 19.18 -5.78
CA ALA A 269 -13.95 19.30 -4.33
C ALA A 269 -12.65 19.92 -3.77
N ARG A 270 -11.93 20.74 -4.57
CA ARG A 270 -10.62 21.33 -4.17
C ARG A 270 -10.65 22.03 -2.80
N HIS A 271 -11.76 22.68 -2.45
CA HIS A 271 -11.92 23.39 -1.17
C HIS A 271 -11.87 22.46 0.05
N ASN A 272 -12.18 21.18 -0.13
CA ASN A 272 -12.10 20.15 0.91
C ASN A 272 -11.05 19.10 0.54
N ALA A 273 -9.88 19.56 0.10
CA ALA A 273 -8.75 18.72 -0.27
C ALA A 273 -9.05 17.69 -1.38
N GLY A 274 -10.07 17.91 -2.21
CA GLY A 274 -10.50 16.99 -3.27
C GLY A 274 -11.48 15.90 -2.81
N TRP A 275 -12.01 16.01 -1.58
CA TRP A 275 -12.94 15.04 -1.01
C TRP A 275 -14.34 15.64 -0.82
N ARG A 276 -15.38 14.88 -1.14
CA ARG A 276 -16.76 15.13 -0.72
C ARG A 276 -17.08 14.31 0.51
N THR A 277 -17.74 14.91 1.51
CA THR A 277 -18.15 14.23 2.75
C THR A 277 -19.67 14.11 2.82
N GLU A 278 -20.15 12.92 3.16
CA GLU A 278 -21.57 12.62 3.37
C GLU A 278 -21.75 11.95 4.75
N GLU A 279 -22.66 12.47 5.57
CA GLU A 279 -23.09 11.84 6.81
C GLU A 279 -24.26 10.88 6.51
N LEU A 280 -24.17 9.66 7.03
CA LEU A 280 -25.04 8.52 6.75
C LEU A 280 -25.43 7.85 8.07
N TRP A 281 -26.54 7.11 8.04
CA TRP A 281 -26.88 6.20 9.12
C TRP A 281 -25.86 5.05 9.22
N PRO A 282 -25.56 4.58 10.45
CA PRO A 282 -24.56 3.54 10.71
C PRO A 282 -24.88 2.22 10.00
#